data_AF-A0A2G2K749-F1
#
_entry.id   AF-A0A2G2K749-F1
#
_cell.length_a   1.000
_cell.length_b   1.000
_cell.length_c   1.000
_cell.angle_alpha   90.00
_cell.angle_beta   90.00
_cell.angle_gamma   90.00
#
_symmetry.space_group_name_H-M   'P 1'
#
loop_
_entity.id
_entity.type
_entity.pdbx_description
1 polymer ?
#
loop_
_entity_poly.entity_id
_entity_poly.type
_entity_poly.pdbx_seq_one_letter_code
_entity_poly.pdbx_strand_id
1 'polypeptide(L)'
;MNDQMTYILIGGIGQLALWLMYKILKNPKIYLGLFGLTILIALFGYFNMDRESLQMVNGNASYWTFFPILFMIYYWIFRQLFLKTFKNEPLMTGYMQSSWEQGEYRKLHMGDVMFTILTLILPFVTTLIF
;
A
#
# COMPACT_ATOMS: atom_id res chain seq x y z
N MET A 1 -16.62 7.60 21.38
CA MET A 1 -15.85 8.27 20.31
C MET A 1 -16.40 7.71 19.00
N ASN A 2 -17.45 8.35 18.51
CA ASN A 2 -18.17 7.99 17.29
C ASN A 2 -17.29 8.29 16.06
N ASP A 3 -17.33 7.60 14.93
CA ASP A 3 -18.15 6.44 14.55
C ASP A 3 -17.60 5.80 13.29
N GLN A 4 -17.03 6.54 12.35
CA GLN A 4 -16.52 5.98 11.09
C GLN A 4 -15.20 6.64 10.71
N MET A 5 -15.11 7.94 11.00
CA MET A 5 -13.96 8.79 10.70
C MET A 5 -12.65 8.25 11.27
N THR A 6 -12.64 7.67 12.48
CA THR A 6 -11.42 7.13 13.07
C THR A 6 -10.82 6.00 12.23
N TYR A 7 -11.64 5.06 11.75
CA TYR A 7 -11.17 3.94 10.93
C TYR A 7 -10.73 4.42 9.55
N ILE A 8 -11.49 5.34 8.95
CA ILE A 8 -11.17 5.98 7.68
C ILE A 8 -9.83 6.71 7.77
N LEU A 9 -9.61 7.51 8.81
CA LEU A 9 -8.35 8.26 8.99
C LEU A 9 -7.18 7.31 9.26
N ILE A 10 -7.32 6.34 10.16
CA ILE A 10 -6.25 5.37 10.46
C ILE A 10 -5.87 4.60 9.18
N GLY A 11 -6.86 4.11 8.44
CA GLY A 11 -6.66 3.38 7.20
C GLY A 11 -6.07 4.23 6.08
N GLY A 12 -6.74 5.34 5.75
CA GLY A 12 -6.38 6.22 4.64
C GLY A 12 -5.08 6.98 4.86
N ILE A 13 -4.89 7.59 6.03
CA ILE A 13 -3.62 8.27 6.37
C ILE A 13 -2.51 7.24 6.52
N GLY A 14 -2.77 6.09 7.16
CA GLY A 14 -1.80 5.01 7.28
C GLY A 14 -1.30 4.51 5.92
N GLN A 15 -2.23 4.29 4.98
CA GLN A 15 -1.93 3.93 3.59
C GLN A 15 -1.04 4.97 2.90
N LEU A 16 -1.44 6.25 2.93
CA LEU A 16 -0.69 7.32 2.29
C LEU A 16 0.69 7.52 2.92
N ALA A 17 0.79 7.44 4.25
CA ALA A 17 2.06 7.54 4.97
C ALA A 17 3.02 6.41 4.56
N LEU A 18 2.54 5.16 4.53
CA LEU A 18 3.35 4.02 4.10
C LEU A 18 3.79 4.15 2.63
N TRP A 19 2.89 4.61 1.76
CA TRP A 19 3.20 4.84 0.35
C TRP A 19 4.28 5.92 0.17
N LEU A 20 4.19 7.04 0.90
CA LEU A 20 5.22 8.08 0.89
C LEU A 20 6.56 7.61 1.49
N MET A 21 6.51 6.71 2.48
CA MET A 21 7.68 6.15 3.15
C MET A 21 8.29 4.92 2.43
N TYR A 22 7.86 4.59 1.21
CA TYR A 22 8.27 3.38 0.48
C TYR A 22 9.80 3.15 0.40
N LYS A 23 10.61 4.22 0.38
CA LYS A 23 12.08 4.11 0.34
C LYS A 23 12.64 3.46 1.61
N ILE A 24 12.02 3.73 2.75
CA ILE A 24 12.44 3.24 4.06
C ILE A 24 12.06 1.76 4.23
N LEU A 25 10.97 1.33 3.58
CA LEU A 25 10.49 -0.05 3.57
C LEU A 25 11.46 -1.05 2.89
N LYS A 26 12.50 -0.57 2.22
CA LYS A 26 13.59 -1.41 1.71
C LYS A 26 14.39 -2.08 2.84
N ASN A 27 14.41 -1.47 4.03
CA ASN A 27 15.05 -2.04 5.20
C ASN A 27 14.17 -3.16 5.80
N PRO A 28 14.65 -4.42 5.85
CA PRO A 28 13.83 -5.54 6.32
C PRO A 28 13.33 -5.39 7.75
N LYS A 29 14.14 -4.79 8.65
CA LYS A 29 13.75 -4.60 10.05
C LYS A 29 12.59 -3.60 10.17
N ILE A 30 12.67 -2.49 9.41
CA ILE A 30 11.62 -1.48 9.38
C ILE A 30 10.36 -2.04 8.74
N TYR A 31 10.51 -2.76 7.61
CA TYR A 31 9.40 -3.44 6.95
C TYR A 31 8.68 -4.38 7.91
N LEU A 32 9.39 -5.27 8.61
CA LEU A 32 8.77 -6.23 9.54
C LEU A 32 8.09 -5.54 10.72
N GLY A 33 8.70 -4.50 11.29
CA GLY A 33 8.09 -3.72 12.37
C GLY A 33 6.79 -3.04 11.93
N LEU A 34 6.80 -2.38 10.78
CA LEU A 34 5.60 -1.75 10.22
C LEU A 34 4.56 -2.79 9.78
N PHE A 35 4.98 -3.93 9.24
CA PHE A 35 4.07 -5.01 8.87
C PHE A 35 3.31 -5.53 10.10
N GLY A 36 4.02 -5.79 11.20
CA GLY A 36 3.41 -6.13 12.48
C GLY A 36 2.41 -5.07 12.97
N LEU A 37 2.77 -3.79 12.88
CA LEU A 37 1.87 -2.69 13.24
C LEU A 37 0.60 -2.68 12.36
N THR A 38 0.74 -2.87 11.04
CA THR A 38 -0.42 -2.91 10.14
C THR A 38 -1.33 -4.11 10.39
N ILE A 39 -0.79 -5.25 10.84
CA ILE A 39 -1.60 -6.39 11.31
C ILE A 39 -2.42 -6.00 12.53
N LEU A 40 -1.82 -5.32 13.52
CA LEU A 40 -2.55 -4.87 14.70
C LEU A 40 -3.68 -3.89 14.35
N ILE A 41 -3.43 -2.98 13.41
CA ILE A 41 -4.45 -2.05 12.89
C ILE A 41 -5.59 -2.81 12.18
N ALA A 42 -5.26 -3.81 11.35
CA ALA A 42 -6.25 -4.61 10.66
C ALA A 42 -7.10 -5.45 11.64
N LEU A 43 -6.47 -6.06 12.65
CA LEU A 43 -7.17 -6.77 13.72
C LEU A 43 -8.10 -5.85 14.50
N PHE A 44 -7.67 -4.61 14.76
CA PHE A 44 -8.53 -3.59 15.38
C PHE A 44 -9.79 -3.32 14.54
N GLY A 45 -9.70 -3.20 13.22
CA GLY A 45 -10.89 -3.11 12.37
C GLY A 45 -11.75 -4.37 12.42
N TYR A 46 -11.13 -5.53 12.24
CA TYR A 46 -11.80 -6.82 12.23
C TYR A 46 -12.65 -7.06 13.50
N PHE A 47 -12.09 -6.84 14.69
CA PHE A 47 -12.83 -7.05 15.94
C PHE A 47 -13.95 -6.04 16.21
N ASN A 48 -14.05 -4.97 15.42
CA ASN A 48 -15.06 -3.94 15.59
C ASN A 48 -16.07 -3.88 14.43
N MET A 49 -15.94 -4.74 13.41
CA MET A 49 -16.76 -4.66 12.19
C MET A 49 -18.27 -4.82 12.43
N ASP A 50 -18.68 -5.59 13.45
CA ASP A 50 -20.12 -5.83 13.72
C ASP A 50 -20.82 -4.65 14.42
N ARG A 51 -20.08 -3.59 14.76
CA ARG A 51 -20.67 -2.42 15.40
C ARG A 51 -21.52 -1.64 14.39
N GLU A 52 -22.80 -1.46 14.70
CA GLU A 52 -23.76 -0.70 13.88
C GLU A 52 -23.26 0.71 13.56
N SER A 53 -22.54 1.32 14.49
CA SER A 53 -22.05 2.68 14.34
C SER A 53 -20.96 2.84 13.25
N LEU A 54 -20.36 1.73 12.80
CA LEU A 54 -19.38 1.72 11.69
C LEU A 54 -20.02 1.52 10.31
N GLN A 55 -21.33 1.25 10.23
CA GLN A 55 -22.01 0.95 8.97
C GLN A 55 -22.15 2.19 8.07
N MET A 56 -21.70 2.09 6.83
CA MET A 56 -21.75 3.13 5.81
C MET A 56 -22.66 2.71 4.65
N VAL A 57 -23.11 3.68 3.84
CA VAL A 57 -23.99 3.44 2.68
C VAL A 57 -23.42 2.35 1.74
N ASN A 58 -22.10 2.28 1.59
CA ASN A 58 -21.40 1.34 0.70
C ASN A 58 -20.38 0.47 1.45
N GLY A 59 -20.71 -0.01 2.66
CA GLY A 59 -19.87 -0.96 3.38
C GLY A 59 -19.65 -0.58 4.84
N ASN A 60 -18.46 -0.86 5.37
CA ASN A 60 -18.14 -0.66 6.77
C ASN A 60 -16.87 0.18 6.91
N ALA A 61 -16.88 1.17 7.80
CA ALA A 61 -15.71 2.00 8.05
C ALA A 61 -14.50 1.19 8.53
N SER A 62 -14.73 0.07 9.22
CA SER A 62 -13.66 -0.85 9.65
C SER A 62 -12.83 -1.40 8.48
N TYR A 63 -13.37 -1.48 7.27
CA TYR A 63 -12.65 -2.00 6.11
C TYR A 63 -11.46 -1.11 5.70
N TRP A 64 -11.47 0.16 6.06
CA TRP A 64 -10.36 1.08 5.79
C TRP A 64 -9.08 0.67 6.51
N THR A 65 -9.16 0.03 7.67
CA THR A 65 -7.97 -0.40 8.43
C THR A 65 -7.22 -1.53 7.76
N PHE A 66 -7.78 -2.15 6.71
CA PHE A 66 -7.10 -3.16 5.91
C PHE A 66 -6.19 -2.56 4.84
N PHE A 67 -6.36 -1.28 4.46
CA PHE A 67 -5.50 -0.65 3.44
C PHE A 67 -4.02 -0.73 3.77
N PRO A 68 -3.56 -0.34 4.98
CA PRO A 68 -2.13 -0.36 5.30
C PRO A 68 -1.51 -1.76 5.17
N ILE A 69 -2.20 -2.81 5.63
CA ILE A 69 -1.68 -4.18 5.54
C ILE A 69 -1.68 -4.69 4.09
N LEU A 70 -2.74 -4.40 3.33
CA LEU A 70 -2.81 -4.76 1.92
C LEU A 70 -1.68 -4.08 1.12
N PHE A 71 -1.40 -2.81 1.39
CA PHE A 71 -0.25 -2.14 0.80
C PHE A 71 1.06 -2.81 1.14
N MET A 72 1.31 -3.19 2.40
CA MET A 72 2.55 -3.86 2.77
C MET A 72 2.72 -5.19 2.01
N ILE A 73 1.65 -5.97 1.90
CA ILE A 73 1.63 -7.22 1.12
C ILE A 73 1.95 -6.95 -0.35
N TYR A 74 1.23 -6.03 -0.99
CA TYR A 74 1.44 -5.69 -2.40
C TYR A 74 2.83 -5.11 -2.65
N TYR A 75 3.28 -4.18 -1.81
CA TYR A 75 4.62 -3.61 -1.87
C TYR A 75 5.68 -4.71 -1.87
N TRP A 76 5.58 -5.68 -0.95
CA TRP A 76 6.55 -6.76 -0.87
C TRP A 76 6.51 -7.66 -2.11
N ILE A 77 5.31 -8.11 -2.52
CA ILE A 77 5.14 -8.95 -3.73
C ILE A 77 5.74 -8.24 -4.95
N PHE A 78 5.34 -7.00 -5.20
CA PHE A 78 5.82 -6.26 -6.36
C PHE A 78 7.30 -5.93 -6.26
N ARG A 79 7.84 -5.68 -5.07
CA ARG A 79 9.28 -5.42 -4.92
C ARG A 79 10.08 -6.67 -5.26
N GLN A 80 9.64 -7.85 -4.81
CA GLN A 80 10.31 -9.11 -5.18
C GLN A 80 10.22 -9.39 -6.69
N LEU A 81 9.06 -9.14 -7.31
CA LEU A 81 8.90 -9.28 -8.75
C LEU A 81 9.77 -8.29 -9.53
N PHE A 82 9.83 -7.04 -9.07
CA PHE A 82 10.66 -6.00 -9.67
C PHE A 82 12.15 -6.35 -9.57
N LEU A 83 12.63 -6.76 -8.39
CA LEU A 83 14.01 -7.20 -8.19
C LEU A 83 14.38 -8.40 -9.06
N LYS A 84 13.47 -9.38 -9.22
CA LYS A 84 13.70 -10.53 -10.11
C LYS A 84 13.76 -10.15 -11.59
N THR A 85 12.97 -9.17 -12.01
CA THR A 85 12.83 -8.79 -13.42
C THR A 85 13.90 -7.80 -13.86
N PHE A 86 14.15 -6.78 -13.04
CA PHE A 86 15.00 -5.65 -13.38
C PHE A 86 16.33 -5.62 -12.63
N LYS A 87 16.51 -6.51 -11.63
CA LYS A 87 17.71 -6.57 -10.76
C LYS A 87 18.05 -5.23 -10.09
N ASN A 88 17.05 -4.37 -9.94
CA ASN A 88 17.14 -3.02 -9.40
C ASN A 88 16.02 -2.79 -8.39
N GLU A 89 16.19 -1.81 -7.52
CA GLU A 89 15.12 -1.38 -6.61
C GLU A 89 14.12 -0.48 -7.33
N PRO A 90 12.81 -0.55 -6.98
CA PRO A 90 11.86 0.42 -7.46
C PRO A 90 12.22 1.81 -6.92
N LEU A 91 12.18 2.79 -7.81
CA LEU A 91 12.47 4.17 -7.53
C LEU A 91 11.19 4.98 -7.32
N MET A 92 10.02 4.55 -7.81
CA MET A 92 8.74 5.32 -7.79
C MET A 92 8.89 6.80 -8.22
N THR A 93 9.90 7.10 -9.04
CA THR A 93 10.21 8.44 -9.56
C THR A 93 10.26 8.36 -11.08
N GLY A 94 9.13 8.09 -11.72
CA GLY A 94 9.06 7.84 -13.17
C GLY A 94 9.35 9.03 -14.09
N TYR A 95 10.00 10.11 -13.64
CA TYR A 95 9.95 11.41 -14.35
C TYR A 95 11.27 12.19 -14.51
N MET A 96 12.44 11.70 -14.06
CA MET A 96 13.70 12.39 -14.40
C MET A 96 14.24 11.91 -15.75
N GLN A 97 13.76 12.58 -16.80
CA GLN A 97 13.95 12.31 -18.22
C GLN A 97 15.30 12.84 -18.77
N SER A 98 16.37 12.06 -18.64
CA SER A 98 17.54 12.16 -19.55
C SER A 98 17.96 10.83 -20.19
N SER A 99 17.32 9.71 -19.81
CA SER A 99 17.74 8.35 -20.22
C SER A 99 16.72 7.55 -21.05
N TRP A 100 15.66 8.19 -21.58
CA TRP A 100 14.57 7.51 -22.31
C TRP A 100 14.96 6.93 -23.68
N GLU A 101 16.14 7.28 -24.17
CA GLU A 101 16.69 6.80 -25.44
C GLU A 101 17.36 5.42 -25.31
N GLN A 102 17.67 4.97 -24.09
CA GLN A 102 18.29 3.67 -23.87
C GLN A 102 17.21 2.63 -23.52
N GLY A 103 17.01 1.64 -24.39
CA GLY A 103 15.91 0.67 -24.30
C GLY A 103 15.84 -0.11 -22.98
N GLU A 104 16.96 -0.36 -22.31
CA GLU A 104 17.00 -0.99 -20.98
C GLU A 104 16.41 -0.09 -19.88
N TYR A 105 16.69 1.21 -19.94
CA TYR A 105 16.15 2.19 -19.00
C TYR A 105 14.65 2.42 -19.24
N ARG A 106 14.17 2.32 -20.48
CA ARG A 106 12.74 2.41 -20.80
C ARG A 106 11.91 1.29 -20.13
N LYS A 107 12.44 0.06 -20.11
CA LYS A 107 11.78 -1.07 -19.43
C LYS A 107 11.76 -0.88 -17.91
N LEU A 108 12.85 -0.39 -17.33
CA LEU A 108 12.93 -0.06 -15.91
C LEU A 108 11.92 1.03 -15.51
N HIS A 109 11.84 2.12 -16.29
CA HIS A 109 10.88 3.21 -16.07
C HIS A 109 9.43 2.73 -16.14
N MET A 110 9.10 1.88 -17.13
CA MET A 110 7.76 1.29 -17.21
C MET A 110 7.44 0.41 -16.01
N GLY A 111 8.42 -0.39 -15.56
CA GLY A 111 8.33 -1.16 -14.32
C GLY A 111 8.04 -0.26 -13.12
N ASP A 112 8.73 0.88 -13.00
CA ASP A 112 8.58 1.83 -11.89
C ASP A 112 7.19 2.48 -11.88
N VAL A 113 6.69 2.86 -13.04
CA VAL A 113 5.33 3.39 -13.21
C VAL A 113 4.31 2.34 -12.78
N MET A 114 4.44 1.11 -13.28
CA MET A 114 3.54 0.01 -12.90
C MET A 114 3.61 -0.29 -11.41
N PHE A 115 4.80 -0.36 -10.82
CA PHE A 115 4.98 -0.54 -9.38
C PHE A 115 4.26 0.55 -8.59
N THR A 116 4.40 1.81 -9.01
CA THR A 116 3.78 2.97 -8.35
C THR A 116 2.26 2.92 -8.42
N ILE A 117 1.71 2.68 -9.61
CA ILE A 117 0.26 2.62 -9.83
C ILE A 117 -0.36 1.43 -9.09
N LEU A 118 0.22 0.24 -9.22
CA LEU A 118 -0.33 -0.99 -8.64
C LEU A 118 -0.29 -0.96 -7.11
N THR A 119 0.80 -0.50 -6.50
CA THR A 119 0.87 -0.40 -5.04
C THR A 119 -0.06 0.66 -4.46
N LEU A 120 -0.42 1.69 -5.24
CA LEU A 120 -1.39 2.70 -4.83
C LEU A 120 -2.84 2.19 -4.98
N ILE A 121 -3.17 1.56 -6.12
CA ILE A 121 -4.56 1.24 -6.49
C ILE A 121 -5.04 -0.11 -5.93
N LEU A 122 -4.20 -1.15 -5.94
CA LEU A 122 -4.65 -2.50 -5.57
C LEU A 122 -5.20 -2.64 -4.15
N PRO A 123 -4.66 -1.96 -3.11
CA PRO A 123 -5.29 -1.97 -1.80
C PRO A 123 -6.76 -1.57 -1.83
N PHE A 124 -7.12 -0.57 -2.65
CA PHE A 124 -8.51 -0.12 -2.81
C PHE A 124 -9.36 -1.10 -3.60
N VAL A 125 -8.83 -1.64 -4.71
CA VAL A 125 -9.56 -2.62 -5.54
C VAL A 125 -9.91 -3.86 -4.71
N THR A 126 -8.98 -4.32 -3.89
CA THR A 126 -9.18 -5.52 -3.07
C THR A 126 -10.28 -5.33 -2.04
N THR A 127 -10.35 -4.19 -1.35
CA THR A 127 -11.45 -3.96 -0.41
C THR A 127 -12.79 -3.72 -1.08
N LEU A 128 -12.85 -3.41 -2.38
CA LEU A 128 -14.13 -3.30 -3.11
C LEU A 128 -14.72 -4.68 -3.45
N ILE A 129 -13.92 -5.74 -3.38
CA ILE A 129 -14.34 -7.11 -3.67
C ILE A 129 -14.93 -7.81 -2.43
N PHE A 130 -14.64 -7.28 -1.23
CA PHE A 130 -15.12 -7.79 0.06
C PHE A 130 -16.19 -6.88 0.66
#